data_AF-A0AAJ6JSZ1-F1
#
_entry.id   AF-A0AAJ6JSZ1-F1
#
_cell.length_a   1.000
_cell.length_b   1.000
_cell.length_c   1.000
_cell.angle_alpha   90.00
_cell.angle_beta   90.00
_cell.angle_gamma   90.00
#
_symmetry.space_group_name_H-M   'P 1'
#
loop_
_entity.id
_entity.type
_entity.pdbx_description
1 polymer ?
#
loop_
_entity_poly.entity_id
_entity_poly.type
_entity_poly.pdbx_seq_one_letter_code
_entity_poly.pdbx_strand_id
1 'polypeptide(L)'
;MAATKNGPQIDIAIQGDGNLGGIDMMKIFCFDSMLFEAVSDRLGGPGFFVHDSHLFDGVDVRQVRAAILFGARTSNAHNGQYIIAMNSDEFAATGIANDPTVTKGILDVRLTDDERGGLFGFRFD
;
A
#
# COMPACT_ATOMS: atom_id res chain seq x y z
N MET A 1 11.90 8.32 -25.90
CA MET A 1 11.52 9.06 -24.68
C MET A 1 12.47 10.23 -24.52
N ALA A 2 11.96 11.46 -24.59
CA ALA A 2 12.76 12.66 -24.36
C ALA A 2 12.68 13.03 -22.87
N ALA A 3 13.83 13.30 -22.24
CA ALA A 3 13.88 13.72 -20.85
C ALA A 3 13.30 15.13 -20.71
N THR A 4 12.26 15.30 -19.88
CA THR A 4 11.75 16.63 -19.54
C THR A 4 12.49 17.18 -18.33
N LYS A 5 12.48 18.52 -18.18
CA LYS A 5 13.13 19.24 -17.07
C LYS A 5 12.65 18.80 -15.67
N ASN A 6 11.50 18.13 -15.58
CA ASN A 6 10.85 17.70 -14.34
C ASN A 6 10.98 16.19 -14.07
N GLY A 7 11.80 15.48 -14.85
CA GLY A 7 11.98 14.03 -14.73
C GLY A 7 11.20 13.23 -15.80
N PRO A 8 11.24 11.89 -15.71
CA PRO A 8 10.51 11.00 -16.60
C PRO A 8 9.00 11.16 -16.40
N GLN A 9 8.26 11.38 -17.48
CA GLN A 9 6.80 11.35 -17.45
C GLN A 9 6.34 9.90 -17.59
N ILE A 10 5.71 9.36 -16.55
CA ILE A 10 5.22 7.98 -16.51
C ILE A 10 3.70 8.01 -16.65
N ASP A 11 3.20 7.74 -17.85
CA ASP A 11 1.77 7.62 -18.12
C ASP A 11 1.34 6.15 -18.00
N ILE A 12 0.71 5.79 -16.89
CA ILE A 12 0.08 4.48 -16.69
C ILE A 12 -1.42 4.65 -16.95
N ALA A 13 -1.91 4.12 -18.07
CA ALA A 13 -3.33 4.13 -18.40
C ALA A 13 -4.03 2.92 -17.73
N ILE A 14 -4.87 3.18 -16.73
CA ILE A 14 -5.72 2.18 -16.09
C ILE A 14 -7.14 2.37 -16.64
N GLN A 15 -7.72 1.36 -17.29
CA GLN A 15 -9.08 1.44 -17.84
C GLN A 15 -10.13 1.37 -16.71
N GLY A 16 -10.99 2.40 -16.62
CA GLY A 16 -12.14 2.44 -15.72
C GLY A 16 -12.75 3.84 -15.60
N ASP A 17 -14.06 3.96 -15.72
CA ASP A 17 -14.81 5.23 -15.70
C ASP A 17 -15.07 5.75 -14.26
N GLY A 18 -14.10 5.62 -13.36
CA GLY A 18 -14.30 5.86 -11.92
C GLY A 18 -13.24 6.78 -11.32
N ASN A 19 -13.71 7.90 -10.75
CA ASN A 19 -13.04 8.78 -9.79
C ASN A 19 -11.53 9.06 -10.02
N LEU A 20 -11.22 10.25 -10.57
CA LEU A 20 -9.84 10.73 -10.85
C LEU A 20 -8.85 10.46 -9.70
N GLY A 21 -9.29 10.59 -8.43
CA GLY A 21 -8.44 10.37 -7.26
C GLY A 21 -7.99 8.91 -7.07
N GLY A 22 -8.88 7.92 -7.21
CA GLY A 22 -8.54 6.52 -6.95
C GLY A 22 -7.57 5.94 -7.99
N ILE A 23 -7.70 6.35 -9.25
CA ILE A 23 -6.78 5.97 -10.31
C ILE A 23 -5.37 6.50 -10.01
N ASP A 24 -5.25 7.75 -9.58
CA ASP A 24 -3.95 8.35 -9.29
C ASP A 24 -3.27 7.69 -8.08
N MET A 25 -4.03 7.31 -7.04
CA MET A 25 -3.46 6.53 -5.94
C MET A 25 -2.93 5.17 -6.40
N MET A 26 -3.65 4.49 -7.30
CA MET A 26 -3.16 3.21 -7.86
C MET A 26 -1.92 3.38 -8.75
N LYS A 27 -1.74 4.54 -9.40
CA LYS A 27 -0.48 4.85 -10.10
C LYS A 27 0.68 5.01 -9.13
N ILE A 28 0.47 5.71 -8.01
CA ILE A 28 1.49 5.86 -6.95
C ILE A 28 1.87 4.48 -6.40
N PHE A 29 0.88 3.64 -6.06
CA PHE A 29 1.11 2.27 -5.62
C PHE A 29 1.97 1.46 -6.60
N CYS A 30 1.62 1.48 -7.89
CA CYS A 30 2.37 0.77 -8.93
C CYS A 30 3.80 1.30 -9.07
N PHE A 31 3.97 2.63 -9.01
CA PHE A 31 5.29 3.24 -9.11
C PHE A 31 6.18 2.87 -7.91
N ASP A 32 5.66 2.97 -6.69
CA ASP A 32 6.40 2.62 -5.48
C ASP A 32 6.77 1.15 -5.44
N SER A 33 5.85 0.26 -5.83
CA SER A 33 6.10 -1.18 -5.91
C SER A 33 7.19 -1.51 -6.93
N MET A 34 7.15 -0.87 -8.12
CA MET A 34 8.18 -1.03 -9.14
C MET A 34 9.55 -0.52 -8.66
N LEU A 35 9.57 0.62 -7.97
CA LEU A 35 10.80 1.13 -7.37
C LEU A 35 11.35 0.17 -6.31
N PHE A 36 10.49 -0.39 -5.46
CA PHE A 36 10.89 -1.38 -4.46
C PHE A 36 11.54 -2.59 -5.13
N GLU A 37 10.92 -3.17 -6.16
CA GLU A 37 11.49 -4.30 -6.91
C GLU A 37 12.84 -3.93 -7.54
N ALA A 38 12.90 -2.82 -8.28
CA ALA A 38 14.10 -2.40 -9.01
C ALA A 38 15.29 -2.08 -8.10
N VAL A 39 15.04 -1.46 -6.94
CA VAL A 39 16.10 -1.14 -5.96
C VAL A 39 16.50 -2.40 -5.18
N SER A 40 15.55 -3.27 -4.85
CA SER A 40 15.84 -4.54 -4.18
C SER A 40 16.75 -5.43 -5.03
N ASP A 41 16.46 -5.55 -6.34
CA ASP A 41 17.26 -6.35 -7.26
C ASP A 41 18.68 -5.81 -7.48
N ARG A 42 18.82 -4.49 -7.56
CA ARG A 42 20.11 -3.85 -7.91
C ARG A 42 20.99 -3.56 -6.72
N LEU A 43 20.39 -3.18 -5.61
CA LEU A 43 21.08 -2.57 -4.46
C LEU A 43 20.74 -3.28 -3.14
N GLY A 44 19.94 -4.34 -3.15
CA GLY A 44 19.43 -5.01 -1.95
C GLY A 44 18.23 -4.30 -1.29
N GLY A 45 18.01 -3.03 -1.62
CA GLY A 45 16.83 -2.27 -1.21
C GLY A 45 16.72 -2.02 0.29
N PRO A 46 15.70 -1.25 0.70
CA PRO A 46 15.41 -1.00 2.11
C PRO A 46 14.86 -2.24 2.84
N GLY A 47 14.47 -3.29 2.10
CA GLY A 47 13.81 -4.46 2.67
C GLY A 47 12.35 -4.22 3.09
N PHE A 48 11.79 -3.03 2.85
CA PHE A 48 10.37 -2.76 3.09
C PHE A 48 9.87 -1.57 2.29
N PHE A 49 8.55 -1.45 2.17
CA PHE A 49 7.87 -0.24 1.73
C PHE A 49 6.54 -0.07 2.50
N VAL A 50 6.10 1.18 2.64
CA VAL A 50 5.03 1.56 3.56
C VAL A 50 4.02 2.48 2.87
N HIS A 51 2.73 2.23 3.09
CA HIS A 51 1.65 3.12 2.66
C HIS A 51 0.69 3.42 3.81
N ASP A 52 0.19 4.65 3.88
CA ASP A 52 -0.86 5.04 4.81
C ASP A 52 -2.25 4.73 4.24
N SER A 53 -3.30 5.05 4.99
CA SER A 53 -4.68 4.78 4.59
C SER A 53 -5.10 5.57 3.35
N HIS A 54 -4.57 6.79 3.15
CA HIS A 54 -4.95 7.67 2.04
C HIS A 54 -4.70 7.07 0.66
N LEU A 55 -3.76 6.12 0.54
CA LEU A 55 -3.53 5.40 -0.71
C LEU A 55 -4.78 4.67 -1.21
N PHE A 56 -5.69 4.30 -0.32
CA PHE A 56 -6.87 3.51 -0.66
C PHE A 56 -8.16 4.33 -0.74
N ASP A 57 -8.10 5.62 -0.41
CA ASP A 57 -9.24 6.52 -0.40
C ASP A 57 -9.85 6.66 -1.81
N GLY A 58 -11.13 6.30 -1.93
CA GLY A 58 -11.87 6.43 -3.19
C GLY A 58 -11.47 5.43 -4.29
N VAL A 59 -10.65 4.43 -3.96
CA VAL A 59 -10.28 3.32 -4.83
C VAL A 59 -11.37 2.25 -4.79
N ASP A 60 -11.68 1.62 -5.93
CA ASP A 60 -12.61 0.48 -5.94
C ASP A 60 -12.09 -0.65 -5.04
N VAL A 61 -12.96 -1.19 -4.18
CA VAL A 61 -12.60 -2.18 -3.16
C VAL A 61 -11.92 -3.44 -3.75
N ARG A 62 -12.23 -3.80 -5.01
CA ARG A 62 -11.58 -4.93 -5.69
C ARG A 62 -10.15 -4.58 -6.09
N GLN A 63 -9.90 -3.33 -6.46
CA GLN A 63 -8.55 -2.82 -6.72
C GLN A 63 -7.73 -2.73 -5.43
N VAL A 64 -8.32 -2.25 -4.32
CA VAL A 64 -7.66 -2.28 -2.99
C VAL A 64 -7.26 -3.70 -2.62
N ARG A 65 -8.19 -4.66 -2.73
CA ARG A 65 -7.90 -6.09 -2.52
C ARG A 65 -6.75 -6.59 -3.40
N ALA A 66 -6.76 -6.24 -4.69
CA ALA A 66 -5.71 -6.66 -5.63
C ALA A 66 -4.34 -6.04 -5.27
N ALA A 67 -4.31 -4.75 -4.89
CA ALA A 67 -3.11 -4.03 -4.50
C ALA A 67 -2.48 -4.65 -3.24
N ILE A 68 -3.27 -4.93 -2.19
CA ILE A 68 -2.75 -5.55 -0.97
C ILE A 68 -2.11 -6.91 -1.26
N LEU A 69 -2.80 -7.76 -2.03
CA LEU A 69 -2.25 -9.07 -2.40
C LEU A 69 -1.03 -8.96 -3.29
N PHE A 70 -0.98 -7.97 -4.19
CA PHE A 70 0.20 -7.69 -5.01
C PHE A 70 1.38 -7.28 -4.15
N GLY A 71 1.22 -6.27 -3.29
CA GLY A 71 2.29 -5.80 -2.43
C GLY A 71 2.81 -6.88 -1.47
N ALA A 72 1.92 -7.73 -0.94
CA ALA A 72 2.32 -8.89 -0.13
C ALA A 72 3.16 -9.89 -0.93
N ARG A 73 2.82 -10.19 -2.19
CA ARG A 73 3.64 -11.08 -3.04
C ARG A 73 4.97 -10.46 -3.42
N THR A 74 4.96 -9.20 -3.85
CA THR A 74 6.16 -8.45 -4.26
C THR A 74 7.15 -8.33 -3.10
N SER A 75 6.70 -7.92 -1.90
CA SER A 75 7.58 -7.85 -0.72
C SER A 75 8.18 -9.21 -0.36
N ASN A 76 7.37 -10.27 -0.32
CA ASN A 76 7.85 -11.63 -0.03
C ASN A 76 8.88 -12.14 -1.05
N ALA A 77 8.75 -11.78 -2.34
CA ALA A 77 9.68 -12.19 -3.38
C ALA A 77 11.10 -11.61 -3.18
N HIS A 78 11.21 -10.47 -2.49
CA HIS A 78 12.48 -9.82 -2.16
C HIS A 78 12.87 -9.94 -0.67
N ASN A 79 12.30 -10.93 0.05
CA ASN A 79 12.50 -11.10 1.50
C ASN A 79 12.24 -9.83 2.32
N GLY A 80 11.36 -8.97 1.82
CA GLY A 80 11.03 -7.69 2.43
C GLY A 80 9.66 -7.67 3.10
N GLN A 81 9.23 -6.49 3.50
CA GLN A 81 7.95 -6.27 4.17
C GLN A 81 7.11 -5.20 3.47
N TYR A 82 5.83 -5.49 3.28
CA TYR A 82 4.85 -4.49 2.90
C TYR A 82 4.01 -4.10 4.12
N ILE A 83 4.10 -2.84 4.52
CA ILE A 83 3.44 -2.32 5.72
C ILE A 83 2.36 -1.33 5.29
N ILE A 84 1.13 -1.54 5.74
CA ILE A 84 0.01 -0.65 5.43
C ILE A 84 -0.72 -0.22 6.69
N ALA A 85 -1.07 1.05 6.77
CA ALA A 85 -2.14 1.52 7.64
C ALA A 85 -3.44 1.56 6.83
N MET A 86 -4.55 1.12 7.42
CA MET A 86 -5.84 1.07 6.73
C MET A 86 -6.98 1.24 7.74
N ASN A 87 -8.03 1.95 7.32
CA ASN A 87 -9.26 2.03 8.10
C ASN A 87 -9.87 0.63 8.26
N SER A 88 -10.34 0.31 9.46
CA SER A 88 -10.86 -1.04 9.75
C SER A 88 -12.07 -1.41 8.86
N ASP A 89 -12.93 -0.44 8.56
CA ASP A 89 -14.11 -0.64 7.72
C ASP A 89 -13.73 -0.88 6.24
N GLU A 90 -12.75 -0.14 5.72
CA GLU A 90 -12.23 -0.34 4.37
C GLU A 90 -11.55 -1.70 4.24
N PHE A 91 -10.73 -2.08 5.23
CA PHE A 91 -10.11 -3.39 5.27
C PHE A 91 -11.15 -4.51 5.29
N ALA A 92 -12.19 -4.38 6.11
CA ALA A 92 -13.28 -5.35 6.20
C ALA A 92 -14.02 -5.49 4.85
N ALA A 93 -14.28 -4.37 4.16
CA ALA A 93 -14.96 -4.35 2.86
C ALA A 93 -14.22 -5.15 1.77
N THR A 94 -12.88 -5.25 1.85
CA THR A 94 -12.09 -6.06 0.90
C THR A 94 -12.35 -7.56 1.01
N GLY A 95 -12.83 -8.05 2.16
CA GLY A 95 -13.03 -9.48 2.44
C GLY A 95 -11.74 -10.31 2.47
N ILE A 96 -10.56 -9.69 2.57
CA ILE A 96 -9.27 -10.40 2.49
C ILE A 96 -8.74 -10.94 3.82
N ALA A 97 -9.43 -10.68 4.94
CA ALA A 97 -8.92 -11.02 6.28
C ALA A 97 -8.54 -12.50 6.44
N ASN A 98 -9.25 -13.39 5.74
CA ASN A 98 -9.02 -14.84 5.76
C ASN A 98 -8.09 -15.34 4.63
N ASP A 99 -7.54 -14.43 3.81
CA ASP A 99 -6.61 -14.81 2.74
C ASP A 99 -5.24 -15.15 3.37
N PRO A 100 -4.72 -16.38 3.17
CA PRO A 100 -3.50 -16.84 3.82
C PRO A 100 -2.27 -15.99 3.47
N THR A 101 -2.32 -15.24 2.37
CA THR A 101 -1.26 -14.30 1.96
C THR A 101 -1.09 -13.15 2.95
N VAL A 102 -2.17 -12.74 3.63
CA VAL A 102 -2.18 -11.55 4.50
C VAL A 102 -2.52 -11.85 5.94
N THR A 103 -3.24 -12.94 6.25
CA THR A 103 -3.71 -13.24 7.60
C THR A 103 -2.60 -13.19 8.66
N LYS A 104 -1.39 -13.65 8.33
CA LYS A 104 -0.24 -13.63 9.25
C LYS A 104 0.33 -12.23 9.52
N GLY A 105 0.05 -11.27 8.64
CA GLY A 105 0.51 -9.88 8.74
C GLY A 105 -0.50 -8.94 9.39
N ILE A 106 -1.71 -9.42 9.72
CA ILE A 106 -2.71 -8.60 10.41
C ILE A 106 -2.28 -8.46 11.88
N LEU A 107 -1.97 -7.24 12.29
CA LEU A 107 -1.63 -6.94 13.67
C LEU A 107 -2.88 -6.93 14.55
N ASP A 108 -2.79 -7.48 15.78
CA ASP A 108 -3.87 -7.41 16.77
C ASP A 108 -4.05 -5.98 17.31
N VAL A 109 -2.96 -5.21 17.35
CA VAL A 109 -2.95 -3.82 17.79
C VAL A 109 -3.74 -2.97 16.78
N ARG A 110 -4.71 -2.21 17.29
CA ARG A 110 -5.50 -1.26 16.50
C ARG A 110 -5.17 0.17 16.93
N LEU A 111 -4.96 1.03 15.95
CA LEU A 111 -4.85 2.47 16.18
C LEU A 111 -6.26 3.02 16.30
N THR A 112 -6.55 3.66 17.42
CA THR A 112 -7.86 4.24 17.73
C THR A 112 -7.70 5.69 18.16
N ASP A 113 -8.58 6.56 17.70
CA ASP A 113 -8.63 7.97 18.11
C ASP A 113 -9.32 8.18 19.48
N ASP A 114 -9.61 7.11 20.22
CA ASP A 114 -10.11 7.20 21.60
C ASP A 114 -9.10 7.98 22.46
N GLU A 115 -9.59 8.83 23.35
CA GLU A 115 -8.79 9.62 24.30
C GLU A 115 -7.90 8.74 25.20
N ARG A 116 -8.23 7.44 25.33
CA ARG A 116 -7.46 6.43 26.06
C ARG A 116 -6.47 5.63 25.19
N GLY A 117 -6.50 5.82 23.88
CA GLY A 117 -5.63 5.16 22.90
C GLY A 117 -4.25 5.81 22.79
N GLY A 118 -3.26 5.06 22.28
CA GLY A 118 -1.92 5.57 22.00
C GLY A 118 -1.20 4.73 20.94
N LEU A 119 -0.41 5.38 20.09
CA LEU A 119 0.30 4.80 18.93
C LEU A 119 1.23 3.62 19.29
N PHE A 120 1.54 3.44 20.57
CA PHE A 120 2.37 2.34 21.10
C PHE A 120 1.80 1.68 22.37
N GLY A 121 0.54 1.94 22.72
CA GLY A 121 -0.03 1.52 24.00
C GLY A 121 0.49 2.31 25.22
N PHE A 122 1.26 3.38 24.98
CA PHE A 122 1.70 4.36 25.99
C PHE A 122 1.76 5.77 25.37
N ARG A 123 1.82 6.81 26.21
CA ARG A 123 1.99 8.22 25.80
C ARG A 123 3.45 8.65 26.04
N PHE A 124 3.97 9.50 25.16
CA PHE A 124 5.20 10.23 25.46
C PHE A 124 4.82 11.43 26.33
N ASP A 125 5.45 11.54 27.50
CA ASP A 125 5.32 12.68 28.42
C ASP A 125 6.16 13.88 27.95
#